data_AF-A0A1G5NS66-F1
#
_entry.id   AF-A0A1G5NS66-F1
#
_cell.length_a   1.000
_cell.length_b   1.000
_cell.length_c   1.000
_cell.angle_alpha   90.00
_cell.angle_beta   90.00
_cell.angle_gamma   90.00
#
_symmetry.space_group_name_H-M   'P 1'
#
loop_
_entity.id
_entity.type
_entity.pdbx_description
1 polymer ?
#
loop_
_entity_poly.entity_id
_entity_poly.type
_entity_poly.pdbx_seq_one_letter_code
_entity_poly.pdbx_strand_id
1 'polypeptide(L)'
;MTVKSSLPHVVREQGVSDRYLYWSGASGRRYLFSRLDLEHVLSVKDAVVLCVKDGALCWVGSDDAVEPADILGFAADGVVFYAHFLAGSGRSRQLVSDDLSSSETPPEKRRGDGYCVAA
;
A
#
# COMPACT_ATOMS: atom_id res chain seq x y z
N MET A 1 -12.63 -23.43 -6.84
CA MET A 1 -13.34 -22.97 -5.62
C MET A 1 -12.81 -21.58 -5.29
N THR A 2 -13.58 -20.53 -5.55
CA THR A 2 -13.12 -19.14 -5.41
C THR A 2 -13.71 -18.55 -4.14
N VAL A 3 -12.88 -18.35 -3.11
CA VAL A 3 -13.30 -17.68 -1.87
C VAL A 3 -13.38 -16.18 -2.15
N LYS A 4 -14.60 -15.67 -2.37
CA LYS A 4 -14.87 -14.23 -2.41
C LYS A 4 -14.78 -13.68 -0.97
N SER A 5 -13.67 -13.04 -0.61
CA SER A 5 -13.65 -12.21 0.61
C SER A 5 -14.32 -10.87 0.31
N SER A 6 -15.63 -10.75 0.50
CA SER A 6 -16.30 -9.45 0.57
C SER A 6 -16.21 -8.94 2.01
N LEU A 7 -15.59 -7.77 2.20
CA LEU A 7 -15.68 -7.05 3.47
C LEU A 7 -17.16 -6.72 3.78
N PRO A 8 -17.57 -6.75 5.06
CA PRO A 8 -18.92 -6.35 5.46
C PRO A 8 -19.23 -4.90 5.03
N HIS A 9 -20.47 -4.68 4.58
CA HIS A 9 -21.01 -3.42 4.07
C HIS A 9 -20.75 -2.21 4.99
N VAL A 10 -20.65 -2.43 6.30
CA VAL A 10 -20.45 -1.42 7.35
C VAL A 10 -19.20 -0.54 7.15
N VAL A 11 -18.17 -1.02 6.46
CA VAL A 11 -16.91 -0.27 6.29
C VAL A 11 -17.02 0.86 5.25
N ARG A 12 -18.00 0.78 4.32
CA ARG A 12 -18.14 1.72 3.21
C ARG A 12 -18.68 3.10 3.62
N GLU A 13 -19.43 3.18 4.72
CA GLU A 13 -20.18 4.39 5.09
C GLU A 13 -19.41 5.36 5.99
N GLN A 14 -18.18 5.01 6.42
CA GLN A 14 -17.46 5.78 7.45
C GLN A 14 -16.21 6.55 6.99
N GLY A 15 -15.96 6.68 5.68
CA GLY A 15 -14.72 7.35 5.20
C GLY A 15 -13.44 6.62 5.64
N VAL A 16 -13.55 5.35 6.05
CA VAL A 16 -12.44 4.49 6.50
C VAL A 16 -11.66 3.91 5.31
N SER A 17 -12.21 3.97 4.09
CA SER A 17 -11.69 3.27 2.92
C SER A 17 -10.33 3.75 2.40
N ASP A 18 -9.85 4.92 2.83
CA ASP A 18 -8.56 5.47 2.41
C ASP A 18 -7.44 5.21 3.44
N ARG A 19 -7.80 4.73 4.64
CA ARG A 19 -6.81 4.48 5.71
C ARG A 19 -6.05 3.17 5.54
N TYR A 20 -6.58 2.22 4.77
CA TYR A 20 -5.99 0.92 4.59
C TYR A 20 -6.01 0.48 3.13
N LEU A 21 -4.92 -0.14 2.67
CA LEU A 21 -4.76 -0.65 1.32
C LEU A 21 -4.23 -2.08 1.38
N TYR A 22 -4.81 -2.98 0.56
CA TYR A 22 -4.21 -4.29 0.32
C TYR A 22 -3.38 -4.26 -0.96
N TRP A 23 -2.15 -4.73 -0.89
CA TRP A 23 -1.31 -4.98 -2.06
C TRP A 23 -1.03 -6.47 -2.22
N SER A 24 -1.02 -6.96 -3.45
CA SER A 24 -0.66 -8.35 -3.74
C SER A 24 0.74 -8.42 -4.31
N GLY A 25 1.63 -9.19 -3.70
CA GLY A 25 2.95 -9.47 -4.27
C GLY A 25 2.88 -10.49 -5.42
N ALA A 26 4.00 -10.68 -6.12
CA ALA A 26 4.13 -11.64 -7.22
C ALA A 26 3.81 -13.08 -6.80
N SER A 27 4.03 -13.42 -5.53
CA SER A 27 3.67 -14.70 -4.92
C SER A 27 2.16 -14.93 -4.77
N GLY A 28 1.33 -13.91 -5.02
CA GLY A 28 -0.11 -13.92 -4.76
C GLY A 28 -0.49 -13.69 -3.30
N ARG A 29 0.49 -13.46 -2.41
CA ARG A 29 0.22 -13.06 -1.02
C ARG A 29 -0.31 -11.64 -0.97
N ARG A 30 -1.23 -11.41 -0.04
CA ARG A 30 -1.82 -10.07 0.21
C ARG A 30 -1.26 -9.49 1.49
N TYR A 31 -0.83 -8.24 1.40
CA TYR A 31 -0.24 -7.48 2.49
C TYR A 31 -1.14 -6.30 2.81
N LEU A 32 -1.43 -6.11 4.10
CA LEU A 32 -2.21 -4.98 4.59
C LEU A 32 -1.28 -3.81 4.88
N PHE A 33 -1.61 -2.65 4.31
CA PHE A 33 -0.91 -1.41 4.54
C PHE A 33 -1.84 -0.36 5.15
N SER A 34 -1.29 0.47 6.02
CA SER A 34 -1.96 1.63 6.60
C SER A 34 -1.45 2.90 5.95
N ARG A 35 -2.35 3.78 5.53
CA ARG A 35 -1.99 5.10 5.00
C ARG A 35 -1.35 5.94 6.09
N LEU A 36 -0.29 6.64 5.76
CA LEU A 36 0.40 7.56 6.64
C LEU A 36 0.64 8.90 5.94
N ASP A 37 0.67 9.97 6.75
CA ASP A 37 1.19 11.25 6.30
C ASP A 37 2.72 11.20 6.24
N LEU A 38 3.32 12.02 5.39
CA LEU A 38 4.77 12.06 5.18
C LEU A 38 5.56 12.19 6.49
N GLU A 39 5.10 13.05 7.41
CA GLU A 39 5.73 13.26 8.72
C GLU A 39 5.78 11.97 9.55
N HIS A 40 4.72 11.16 9.49
CA HIS A 40 4.65 9.89 10.19
C HIS A 40 5.53 8.84 9.53
N VAL A 41 5.57 8.79 8.20
CA VAL A 41 6.41 7.83 7.45
C VAL A 41 7.88 7.96 7.85
N LEU A 42 8.38 9.19 7.99
CA LEU A 42 9.78 9.46 8.36
C LEU A 42 10.16 8.99 9.77
N SER A 43 9.17 8.75 10.64
CA SER A 43 9.40 8.32 12.02
C SER A 43 9.08 6.84 12.26
N VAL A 44 8.53 6.15 11.26
CA VAL A 44 8.21 4.73 11.35
C VAL A 44 9.48 3.90 11.33
N LYS A 45 9.48 2.87 12.19
CA LYS A 45 10.50 1.84 12.25
C LYS A 45 9.88 0.46 12.05
N ASP A 46 10.72 -0.48 11.65
CA ASP A 46 10.39 -1.88 11.46
C ASP A 46 9.20 -2.09 10.50
N ALA A 47 9.14 -1.32 9.42
CA ALA A 47 8.02 -1.37 8.48
C ALA A 47 8.48 -1.40 7.02
N VAL A 48 7.62 -1.95 6.18
CA VAL A 48 7.73 -1.81 4.71
C VAL A 48 6.85 -0.65 4.28
N VAL A 49 7.42 0.31 3.57
CA VAL A 49 6.77 1.52 3.07
C VAL A 49 6.51 1.39 1.58
N LEU A 50 5.31 1.79 1.14
CA LEU A 50 4.93 1.96 -0.26
C LEU A 50 4.71 3.44 -0.55
N CYS A 51 5.22 3.87 -1.70
CA CYS A 51 4.79 5.10 -2.34
C CYS A 51 3.86 4.75 -3.49
N VAL A 52 2.67 5.33 -3.49
CA VAL A 52 1.65 5.11 -4.51
C VAL A 52 1.31 6.45 -5.13
N LYS A 53 1.46 6.54 -6.45
CA LYS A 53 1.07 7.74 -7.22
C LYS A 53 -0.03 7.37 -8.19
N ASP A 54 -1.13 8.12 -8.20
CA ASP A 54 -2.29 7.89 -9.07
C ASP A 54 -2.86 6.46 -9.00
N GLY A 55 -2.62 5.77 -7.87
CA GLY A 55 -2.99 4.38 -7.68
C GLY A 55 -2.05 3.36 -8.31
N ALA A 56 -0.82 3.72 -8.69
CA ALA A 56 0.23 2.80 -9.11
C ALA A 56 1.39 2.80 -8.10
N LEU A 57 2.01 1.65 -7.87
CA LEU A 57 3.21 1.55 -7.03
C LEU A 57 4.35 2.22 -7.78
N CYS A 58 4.88 3.31 -7.24
CA CYS A 58 6.06 3.94 -7.80
C CYS A 58 7.34 3.50 -7.08
N TRP A 59 7.21 3.07 -5.81
CA TRP A 59 8.35 2.64 -5.02
C TRP A 59 7.92 1.81 -3.81
N VAL A 60 8.79 0.88 -3.40
CA VAL A 60 8.68 0.08 -2.18
C VAL A 60 10.05 -0.03 -1.51
N GLY A 61 10.09 0.05 -0.18
CA GLY A 61 11.31 -0.13 0.59
C GLY A 61 11.01 -0.38 2.07
N SER A 62 12.04 -0.71 2.85
CA SER A 62 11.95 -0.84 4.30
C SER A 62 12.75 0.25 5.00
N ASP A 63 12.38 0.62 6.22
CA ASP A 63 13.10 1.63 7.01
C ASP A 63 14.61 1.37 7.14
N ASP A 64 15.03 0.10 7.14
CA ASP A 64 16.45 -0.29 7.17
C ASP A 64 17.25 0.08 5.90
N ALA A 65 16.58 0.37 4.79
CA ALA A 65 17.19 0.48 3.45
C ALA A 65 16.91 1.83 2.76
N VAL A 66 16.27 2.76 3.46
CA VAL A 66 15.67 3.94 2.85
C VAL A 66 16.11 5.19 3.57
N GLU A 67 16.76 6.09 2.83
CA GLU A 67 17.12 7.38 3.36
C GLU A 67 15.89 8.30 3.37
N PRO A 68 15.71 9.13 4.41
CA PRO A 68 14.67 10.16 4.46
C PRO A 68 14.62 11.04 3.20
N ALA A 69 15.78 11.28 2.58
CA ALA A 69 15.90 12.07 1.35
C ALA A 69 15.17 11.42 0.15
N ASP A 70 15.15 10.09 0.05
CA ASP A 70 14.45 9.39 -1.01
C ASP A 70 12.93 9.55 -0.85
N ILE A 71 12.43 9.40 0.37
CA ILE A 71 11.01 9.59 0.72
C ILE A 71 10.57 11.02 0.42
N LEU A 72 11.39 12.02 0.77
CA LEU A 72 11.14 13.43 0.45
C LEU A 72 11.18 13.69 -1.06
N GLY A 73 12.03 12.98 -1.81
CA GLY A 73 12.05 13.03 -3.28
C GLY A 73 10.74 12.58 -3.91
N PHE A 74 9.97 11.72 -3.23
CA PHE A 74 8.64 11.29 -3.64
C PHE A 74 7.51 12.18 -3.13
N ALA A 75 7.79 13.24 -2.35
CA ALA A 75 6.78 14.15 -1.81
C ALA A 75 6.20 15.12 -2.87
N ALA A 76 5.95 14.63 -4.08
CA ALA A 76 5.27 15.34 -5.15
C ALA A 76 3.75 15.23 -5.00
N ASP A 77 3.02 16.14 -5.65
CA ASP A 77 1.55 16.10 -5.68
C ASP A 77 1.01 14.74 -6.16
N GLY A 78 0.03 14.23 -5.41
CA GLY A 78 -0.66 12.97 -5.73
C GLY A 78 0.04 11.70 -5.25
N VAL A 79 1.17 11.80 -4.52
CA VAL A 79 1.80 10.66 -3.86
C VAL A 79 1.17 10.40 -2.50
N VAL A 80 0.85 9.14 -2.24
CA VAL A 80 0.32 8.64 -0.97
C VAL A 80 1.25 7.59 -0.43
N PHE A 81 1.56 7.70 0.86
CA PHE A 81 2.42 6.75 1.55
C PHE A 81 1.59 5.75 2.35
N TYR A 82 2.04 4.50 2.34
CA TYR A 82 1.48 3.46 3.17
C TYR A 82 2.57 2.64 3.85
N ALA A 83 2.30 2.13 5.05
CA ALA A 83 3.24 1.29 5.81
C ALA A 83 2.63 -0.05 6.22
N HIS A 84 3.44 -1.10 6.14
CA HIS A 84 3.13 -2.45 6.59
C HIS A 84 3.98 -2.81 7.81
N PHE A 85 3.30 -2.98 8.94
CA PHE A 85 3.93 -3.18 10.26
C PHE A 85 4.02 -4.65 10.69
N LEU A 86 3.51 -5.60 9.88
CA LEU A 86 3.46 -7.01 10.29
C LEU A 86 4.75 -7.78 9.93
N ALA A 87 5.72 -7.09 9.31
CA ALA A 87 7.04 -7.63 8.99
C ALA A 87 8.05 -7.30 10.10
N GLY A 88 7.90 -7.93 11.28
CA GLY A 88 8.67 -7.60 12.48
C GLY A 88 10.15 -8.02 12.49
N SER A 89 10.73 -8.47 11.37
CA SER A 89 12.16 -8.73 11.26
C SER A 89 12.69 -8.26 9.92
N GLY A 90 13.97 -7.83 9.87
CA GLY A 90 14.60 -7.37 8.62
C GLY A 90 14.50 -8.38 7.48
N ARG A 91 14.66 -9.69 7.79
CA ARG A 91 14.45 -10.76 6.79
C ARG A 91 13.00 -10.81 6.29
N SER A 92 12.01 -10.66 7.17
CA SER A 92 10.61 -10.62 6.78
C SER A 92 10.31 -9.40 5.90
N ARG A 93 10.86 -8.23 6.27
CA ARG A 93 10.74 -6.99 5.48
C ARG A 93 11.31 -7.17 4.08
N GLN A 94 12.51 -7.72 3.96
CA GLN A 94 13.13 -7.98 2.66
C GLN A 94 12.26 -8.89 1.79
N LEU A 95 11.75 -9.99 2.34
CA LEU A 95 10.88 -10.91 1.60
C LEU A 95 9.61 -10.24 1.10
N VAL A 96 9.01 -9.34 1.88
CA VAL A 96 7.83 -8.57 1.47
C VAL A 96 8.20 -7.57 0.37
N SER A 97 9.30 -6.83 0.53
CA SER A 97 9.78 -5.87 -0.47
C SER A 97 10.12 -6.53 -1.80
N ASP A 98 10.81 -7.68 -1.80
CA ASP A 98 11.18 -8.43 -3.00
C ASP A 98 9.93 -8.92 -3.75
N ASP A 99 8.95 -9.43 -3.00
CA ASP A 99 7.69 -9.94 -3.52
C ASP A 99 6.83 -8.84 -4.15
N LEU A 100 6.84 -7.64 -3.57
CA LEU A 100 6.11 -6.47 -4.06
C LEU A 100 6.82 -5.79 -5.24
N SER A 101 8.15 -5.70 -5.21
CA SER A 101 8.95 -5.14 -6.31
C SER A 101 8.84 -5.97 -7.59
N SER A 102 8.65 -7.28 -7.43
CA SER A 102 8.44 -8.21 -8.55
C SER A 102 6.99 -8.22 -9.06
N SER A 103 6.08 -7.46 -8.44
CA SER A 103 4.68 -7.43 -8.83
C SER A 103 4.44 -6.36 -9.90
N GLU A 104 4.00 -6.76 -11.09
CA GLU A 104 3.54 -5.83 -12.14
C GLU A 104 2.11 -5.34 -11.89
N THR A 105 1.46 -5.81 -10.81
CA THR A 105 0.03 -5.60 -10.62
C THR A 105 -0.20 -4.32 -9.80
N PRO A 106 -0.94 -3.34 -10.35
CA PRO A 106 -1.41 -2.20 -9.57
C PRO A 106 -2.25 -2.68 -8.37
N PRO A 107 -2.44 -1.84 -7.34
CA PRO A 107 -3.32 -2.19 -6.25
C PRO A 107 -4.70 -2.44 -6.83
N GLU A 108 -5.40 -3.43 -6.30
CA GLU A 108 -6.81 -3.61 -6.58
C GLU A 108 -7.57 -2.42 -5.94
N LYS A 109 -7.54 -1.24 -6.59
CA LYS A 109 -8.60 -0.24 -6.42
C LYS A 109 -9.85 -0.93 -6.96
N ARG A 110 -10.58 -1.61 -6.08
CA ARG A 110 -11.93 -2.03 -6.42
C ARG A 110 -12.69 -0.77 -6.73
N ARG A 111 -12.93 -0.54 -8.03
CA ARG A 111 -13.95 0.36 -8.55
C ARG A 111 -15.13 0.22 -7.61
N GLY A 112 -15.38 1.26 -6.81
CA GLY A 112 -16.73 1.48 -6.35
C GLY A 112 -17.53 1.59 -7.63
N ASP A 113 -18.52 0.72 -7.79
CA ASP A 113 -19.56 0.90 -8.79
C ASP A 113 -20.26 2.23 -8.50
N GLY A 114 -19.67 3.31 -8.99
CA GLY A 114 -20.33 4.56 -9.33
C GLY A 114 -20.67 4.44 -10.80
N TYR A 115 -21.95 4.31 -11.09
CA TYR A 115 -22.50 4.45 -12.42
C TYR A 115 -21.92 5.70 -13.12
N CYS A 116 -21.28 5.52 -14.27
CA CYS A 116 -21.39 6.49 -15.35
C CYS A 116 -22.42 5.91 -16.32
N VAL A 117 -23.61 6.50 -16.28
CA VAL A 117 -24.62 6.36 -17.33
C VAL A 117 -24.05 6.99 -18.61
N ALA A 118 -24.30 6.34 -19.74
CA ALA A 118 -23.88 6.80 -21.05
C ALA A 118 -24.30 8.25 -21.34
N ALA A 119 -23.40 8.97 -22.02
CA ALA A 119 -23.73 9.84 -23.15
C ALA A 119 -22.52 9.85 -24.10
#